data_AF-A0A2S5E7L0-F1
#
_entry.id   AF-A0A2S5E7L0-F1
#
_cell.length_a   1.000
_cell.length_b   1.000
_cell.length_c   1.000
_cell.angle_alpha   90.00
_cell.angle_beta   90.00
_cell.angle_gamma   90.00
#
_symmetry.space_group_name_H-M   'P 1'
#
loop_
_entity.id
_entity.type
_entity.pdbx_description
1 polymer ?
#
loop_
_entity_poly.entity_id
_entity_poly.type
_entity_poly.pdbx_seq_one_letter_code
_entity_poly.pdbx_strand_id
1 'polypeptide(L)' 'MQDEYRFNAFGRLLAVVRKDDRWIVFALGAEGKRRPADLHIPSALAADELAQYLGDLLHESATPRYSEVVPVPLPGA' A
#
# COMPACT_ATOMS: atom_id res chain seq x y z
N MET A 1 18.47 -4.18 3.06
CA MET A 1 17.58 -4.48 1.92
C MET A 1 16.25 -3.88 2.31
N GLN A 2 15.70 -2.95 1.53
CA GLN A 2 14.37 -2.38 1.80
C GLN A 2 13.38 -3.19 0.99
N ASP A 3 12.43 -3.84 1.67
CA ASP A 3 11.33 -4.52 1.00
C ASP A 3 10.25 -3.48 0.69
N GLU A 4 10.07 -3.19 -0.59
CA GLU A 4 9.00 -2.34 -1.10
C GLU A 4 7.91 -3.21 -1.73
N TYR A 5 6.68 -3.05 -1.26
CA TYR A 5 5.48 -3.68 -1.80
C TYR A 5 4.57 -2.61 -2.36
N ARG A 6 4.04 -2.81 -3.57
CA ARG A 6 3.07 -1.87 -4.16
C ARG A 6 1.69 -2.48 -4.18
N PHE A 7 0.69 -1.64 -3.97
CA PHE A 7 -0.71 -2.03 -3.93
C PHE A 7 -1.55 -1.03 -4.70
N ASN A 8 -2.57 -1.51 -5.39
CA ASN A 8 -3.65 -0.69 -5.90
C ASN A 8 -4.80 -0.76 -4.89
N ALA A 9 -4.94 0.27 -4.07
CA ALA A 9 -6.00 0.42 -3.10
C ALA A 9 -7.14 1.24 -3.69
N PHE A 10 -8.19 0.56 -4.16
CA PHE A 10 -9.41 1.19 -4.68
C PHE A 10 -9.19 2.18 -5.85
N GLY A 11 -8.20 1.90 -6.69
CA GLY A 11 -7.79 2.78 -7.80
C GLY A 11 -6.67 3.76 -7.45
N ARG A 12 -6.18 3.76 -6.21
CA ARG A 12 -5.01 4.55 -5.76
C ARG A 12 -3.79 3.66 -5.63
N LEU A 13 -2.68 4.06 -6.24
CA LEU A 13 -1.44 3.33 -6.11
C LEU A 13 -0.73 3.72 -4.80
N LEU A 14 -0.40 2.72 -3.98
CA LEU A 14 0.32 2.84 -2.72
C LEU A 14 1.62 2.05 -2.80
N ALA A 15 2.66 2.54 -2.13
CA ALA A 15 3.90 1.82 -1.87
C ALA A 15 4.09 1.68 -0.36
N VAL A 16 4.26 0.46 0.11
CA VAL A 16 4.53 0.14 1.51
C VAL A 16 5.97 -0.34 1.59
N VAL A 17 6.79 0.37 2.37
CA VAL A 17 8.21 0.08 2.54
C VAL A 17 8.47 -0.38 3.96
N ARG A 18 9.19 -1.50 4.11
CA ARG A 18 9.68 -1.94 5.41
C ARG A 18 10.98 -1.19 5.75
N LYS A 19 10.97 -0.44 6.85
CA LYS A 19 12.14 0.29 7.34
C LYS A 19 12.21 0.22 8.87
N ASP A 20 13.35 -0.23 9.40
CA ASP A 20 13.61 -0.30 10.85
C ASP A 20 12.48 -0.99 11.63
N ASP A 21 12.05 -2.14 11.12
CA ASP A 21 10.91 -2.92 11.62
C ASP A 21 9.56 -2.20 11.57
N ARG A 22 9.43 -1.09 10.85
CA ARG A 22 8.17 -0.37 10.68
C ARG A 22 7.74 -0.36 9.23
N TRP A 23 6.44 -0.36 9.03
CA TRP A 23 5.84 -0.15 7.73
C TRP A 23 5.62 1.34 7.50
N ILE A 24 6.10 1.85 6.37
CA ILE A 24 5.89 3.22 5.95
C ILE A 24 5.09 3.18 4.65
N VAL A 25 3.93 3.84 4.63
CA VAL A 25 3.07 3.91 3.45
C VAL A 25 3.32 5.21 2.70
N PHE A 26 3.41 5.12 1.39
CA PHE A 26 3.48 6.24 0.47
C PHE A 26 2.36 6.14 -0.56
N ALA A 27 1.63 7.24 -0.78
CA ALA A 27 0.75 7.38 -1.92
C ALA A 27 1.55 7.76 -3.17
N LEU A 28 1.41 6.99 -4.24
CA LEU A 28 2.04 7.23 -5.54
C LEU A 28 1.06 8.02 -6.43
N GLY A 29 1.38 9.30 -6.65
CA GLY A 29 0.60 10.19 -7.52
C GLY A 29 0.96 10.06 -9.00
N ALA A 30 0.14 10.67 -9.86
CA ALA A 30 0.22 10.60 -11.33
C ALA A 30 1.52 11.16 -11.95
N GLU A 31 2.34 11.90 -11.20
CA GLU A 31 3.60 12.50 -11.68
C GLU A 31 4.85 11.85 -11.06
N GLY A 32 4.76 10.60 -10.57
CA GLY A 32 5.86 9.94 -9.87
C GLY A 32 6.16 10.54 -8.49
N LYS A 33 5.31 11.47 -8.02
CA LYS A 33 5.37 12.05 -6.68
C LYS A 33 4.92 11.00 -5.67
N ARG A 34 5.83 10.61 -4.77
CA ARG A 34 5.53 9.82 -3.58
C ARG A 34 5.26 10.76 -2.41
N ARG A 35 4.12 10.60 -1.74
CA ARG A 35 3.78 11.35 -0.52
C ARG A 35 3.58 10.37 0.62
N PRO A 36 4.15 10.62 1.82
CA PRO A 36 3.84 9.79 2.98
C PRO A 36 2.34 9.81 3.21
N ALA A 37 1.75 8.63 3.29
CA ALA A 37 0.37 8.46 3.72
C ALA A 37 0.39 8.30 5.23
N ASP A 38 -0.47 9.03 5.94
CA ASP A 38 -0.60 8.96 7.39
C ASP A 38 -1.37 7.68 7.80
N LEU A 39 -0.91 6.53 7.31
CA LEU A 39 -1.47 5.23 7.60
C LEU A 39 -0.55 4.50 8.58
N HIS A 40 -1.13 4.08 9.71
CA HIS A 40 -0.41 3.29 10.69
C HIS A 40 -0.58 1.81 10.37
N ILE A 41 0.51 1.11 10.08
CA ILE A 41 0.50 -0.35 9.90
C ILE A 41 1.37 -0.98 11.01
N PRO A 42 0.83 -1.96 11.78
CA PRO A 42 1.58 -2.64 12.83
C PRO A 42 2.83 -3.35 12.30
N SER A 43 3.95 -3.24 13.01
CA SER A 43 5.20 -3.90 12.61
C SER A 43 5.09 -5.43 12.54
N ALA A 44 4.23 -6.04 13.36
CA ALA A 44 4.03 -7.49 13.37
C ALA A 44 3.33 -8.03 12.11
N LEU A 45 2.73 -7.16 11.28
CA LEU A 45 1.98 -7.56 10.10
C LEU A 45 2.91 -8.09 9.01
N ALA A 46 2.58 -9.25 8.44
CA ALA A 46 3.31 -9.83 7.32
C ALA A 46 2.99 -9.11 6.00
N ALA A 47 3.90 -9.22 5.02
CA ALA A 47 3.70 -8.57 3.72
C ALA A 47 2.43 -9.05 2.98
N ASP A 48 2.05 -10.31 3.15
CA ASP A 48 0.87 -10.92 2.53
C ASP A 48 -0.45 -10.36 3.13
N GLU A 49 -0.41 -9.92 4.38
CA GLU A 49 -1.56 -9.34 5.09
C GLU A 49 -1.76 -7.85 4.79
N LEU A 50 -0.77 -7.18 4.19
CA LEU A 50 -0.81 -5.74 3.91
C LEU A 50 -1.99 -5.36 3.02
N ALA A 51 -2.29 -6.17 2.01
CA ALA A 51 -3.39 -5.90 1.08
C ALA A 51 -4.74 -5.87 1.83
N GLN A 52 -5.01 -6.89 2.63
CA GLN A 52 -6.23 -6.97 3.43
C GLN A 52 -6.31 -5.82 4.44
N TYR A 53 -5.23 -5.58 5.18
CA TYR A 53 -5.18 -4.50 6.17
C TYR A 53 -5.43 -3.11 5.57
N LEU A 54 -4.80 -2.81 4.43
CA LEU A 54 -5.04 -1.57 3.69
C LEU A 54 -6.48 -1.49 3.16
N GLY A 55 -7.07 -2.62 2.78
CA GLY A 55 -8.46 -2.69 2.33
C GLY A 55 -9.46 -2.38 3.43
N ASP A 56 -9.25 -2.91 4.63
CA ASP A 56 -10.07 -2.58 5.80
C ASP A 56 -9.90 -1.10 6.19
N LEU A 57 -8.66 -0.61 6.23
CA LEU A 57 -8.36 0.78 6.63
C LEU A 57 -8.90 1.82 5.64
N LEU A 58 -8.91 1.49 4.35
CA LEU A 58 -9.35 2.40 3.28
C LEU A 58 -10.74 2.03 2.75
N HIS A 59 -11.49 1.15 3.42
CA HIS A 59 -12.76 0.59 2.93
C HIS A 59 -13.79 1.67 2.55
N GLU A 60 -13.73 2.83 3.21
CA GLU A 60 -14.55 4.01 2.87
C GLU A 60 -14.34 4.53 1.43
N SER A 61 -13.16 4.29 0.86
CA SER A 61 -12.80 4.64 -0.52
C SER A 61 -13.13 3.54 -1.53
N ALA A 62 -13.66 2.39 -1.08
CA ALA A 62 -14.05 1.30 -1.96
C ALA A 62 -15.17 1.75 -2.91
N THR A 63 -15.02 1.38 -4.18
CA THR A 63 -16.03 1.67 -5.22
C THR A 63 -16.49 0.36 -5.84
N PRO A 64 -17.67 0.30 -6.48
CA PRO A 64 -18.12 -0.92 -7.15
C PRO A 64 -17.14 -1.45 -8.21
N ARG A 65 -16.27 -0.57 -8.74
CA ARG A 65 -15.27 -0.89 -9.78
C ARG A 65 -13.93 -1.33 -9.19
N TYR A 66 -13.62 -0.90 -7.97
CA TYR A 66 -12.44 -1.31 -7.22
C TYR A 66 -12.90 -1.61 -5.80
N SER A 67 -13.24 -2.87 -5.54
CA SER A 67 -13.80 -3.34 -4.27
C SER A 67 -12.75 -3.96 -3.35
N GLU A 68 -11.52 -4.11 -3.84
CA GLU A 68 -10.42 -4.78 -3.15
C GLU A 68 -9.09 -4.06 -3.38
N VAL A 69 -8.15 -4.31 -2.48
CA VAL A 69 -6.75 -3.85 -2.60
C VAL A 69 -5.93 -4.99 -3.16
N VAL A 70 -5.31 -4.78 -4.32
CA VAL A 70 -4.52 -5.82 -5.00
C VAL A 70 -3.04 -5.47 -5.03
N PRO A 71 -2.14 -6.45 -4.80
CA PRO A 71 -0.71 -6.23 -4.99
C PRO A 71 -0.40 -5.92 -6.46
N VAL A 72 0.54 -5.01 -6.68
CA VAL A 72 0.99 -4.58 -8.00
C VAL A 72 2.48 -4.91 -8.15
N PRO A 73 2.90 -5.59 -9.22
CA PRO A 73 4.32 -5.87 -9.44
C PRO A 73 5.10 -4.57 -9.56
N LEU A 74 6.31 -4.55 -8.98
CA LEU A 74 7.26 -3.46 -9.21
C LEU A 74 7.60 -3.44 -10.71
N PRO A 75 7.57 -2.27 -11.38
CA PRO A 75 8.03 -2.17 -12.75
C PRO A 75 9.54 -2.41 -12.77
N GLY A 76 9.96 -3.60 -13.21
CA GLY A 76 11.37 -3.98 -13.37
C GLY A 76 11.85 -5.19 -12.56
N ALA A 77 11.01 -6.22 -12.36
CA ALA A 77 11.50 -7.57 -12.05
C ALA A 77 11.81 -8.33 -13.34
#